data_AF-A0A7V5KTJ3-F1
#
_entry.id   AF-A0A7V5KTJ3-F1
#
_cell.length_a   1.000
_cell.length_b   1.000
_cell.length_c   1.000
_cell.angle_alpha   90.00
_cell.angle_beta   90.00
_cell.angle_gamma   90.00
#
_symmetry.space_group_name_H-M   'P 1'
#
loop_
_entity.id
_entity.type
_entity.pdbx_description
1 polymer ?
#
loop_
_entity_poly.entity_id
_entity_poly.type
_entity_poly.pdbx_seq_one_letter_code
_entity_poly.pdbx_strand_id
1 'polypeptide(L)'
;MQIRTLAWSDIQQWIQLRAGLWPDQPQDELAAESRDVLSGKVLLIVFVAGENGTLAGFIELSLRSVAEGCLHSPVPYIEGWYVDPAYRRS
;
A
#
# COMPACT_ATOMS: atom_id res chain seq x y z
N MET A 1 2.84 17.04 5.98
CA MET A 1 2.92 15.59 5.63
C MET A 1 2.62 14.72 6.85
N GLN A 2 1.55 13.91 6.81
CA GLN A 2 1.11 13.01 7.87
C GLN A 2 1.16 11.55 7.39
N ILE A 3 1.64 10.63 8.25
CA ILE A 3 1.56 9.18 8.04
C ILE A 3 0.47 8.62 8.95
N ARG A 4 -0.42 7.78 8.40
CA ARG A 4 -1.52 7.15 9.14
C ARG A 4 -1.94 5.84 8.47
N THR A 5 -2.75 5.03 9.15
CA THR A 5 -3.37 3.86 8.52
C THR A 5 -4.32 4.29 7.41
N LEU A 6 -4.41 3.44 6.38
CA LEU A 6 -5.37 3.58 5.30
C LEU A 6 -6.81 3.54 5.85
N ALA A 7 -7.68 4.41 5.33
CA ALA A 7 -9.11 4.42 5.62
C ALA A 7 -9.93 4.20 4.34
N TRP A 8 -11.20 3.84 4.49
CA TRP A 8 -12.11 3.67 3.34
C TRP A 8 -12.23 4.92 2.45
N SER A 9 -12.10 6.12 3.04
CA SER A 9 -12.11 7.39 2.31
C SER A 9 -10.94 7.55 1.34
N ASP A 10 -9.87 6.79 1.54
CA ASP A 10 -8.64 6.88 0.74
C ASP A 10 -8.65 5.96 -0.48
N ILE A 11 -9.60 5.02 -0.57
CA ILE A 11 -9.53 3.87 -1.48
C ILE A 11 -9.25 4.28 -2.94
N GLN A 12 -9.88 5.35 -3.42
CA GLN A 12 -9.68 5.81 -4.80
C GLN A 12 -8.28 6.35 -5.02
N GLN A 13 -7.76 7.18 -4.09
CA GLN A 13 -6.40 7.71 -4.19
C GLN A 13 -5.35 6.61 -4.05
N TRP A 14 -5.58 5.65 -3.15
CA TRP A 14 -4.69 4.52 -2.99
C TRP A 14 -4.67 3.62 -4.23
N ILE A 15 -5.81 3.34 -4.88
CA ILE A 15 -5.85 2.60 -6.16
C ILE A 15 -5.00 3.33 -7.23
N GLN A 16 -5.08 4.66 -7.32
CA GLN A 16 -4.26 5.43 -8.27
C GLN A 16 -2.76 5.32 -7.95
N LEU A 17 -2.38 5.39 -6.68
CA LEU A 17 -1.00 5.17 -6.28
C LEU A 17 -0.53 3.74 -6.57
N ARG A 18 -1.38 2.72 -6.33
CA ARG A 18 -1.07 1.32 -6.67
C ARG A 18 -0.86 1.14 -8.17
N ALA A 19 -1.65 1.80 -9.02
CA ALA A 19 -1.45 1.80 -10.47
C ALA A 19 -0.11 2.44 -10.88
N GLY A 20 0.41 3.37 -10.09
CA GLY A 20 1.77 3.90 -10.29
C GLY A 20 2.88 2.90 -9.94
N LEU A 21 2.64 1.97 -9.00
CA LEU A 21 3.57 0.91 -8.64
C LEU A 21 3.48 -0.32 -9.56
N TRP A 22 2.26 -0.70 -9.94
CA TRP A 22 1.94 -1.86 -10.78
C TRP A 22 1.20 -1.42 -12.05
N PRO A 23 1.89 -0.78 -13.00
CA PRO A 23 1.27 -0.20 -14.20
C PRO A 23 0.66 -1.24 -15.15
N ASP A 24 1.14 -2.48 -15.08
CA ASP A 24 0.66 -3.58 -15.94
C ASP A 24 -0.57 -4.30 -15.35
N GLN A 25 -0.97 -3.99 -14.11
CA GLN A 25 -2.12 -4.63 -13.48
C GLN A 25 -3.43 -3.92 -13.89
N PRO A 26 -4.46 -4.66 -14.35
CA PRO A 26 -5.75 -4.09 -14.69
C PRO A 26 -6.38 -3.30 -13.53
N GLN A 27 -7.00 -2.16 -13.86
CA GLN A 27 -7.54 -1.24 -12.86
C GLN A 27 -8.68 -1.84 -12.03
N ASP A 28 -9.50 -2.70 -12.64
CA ASP A 28 -10.58 -3.42 -11.98
C ASP A 28 -10.06 -4.46 -10.99
N GLU A 29 -8.98 -5.18 -11.32
CA GLU A 29 -8.28 -6.09 -10.41
C GLU A 29 -7.69 -5.33 -9.20
N LEU A 30 -6.95 -4.24 -9.44
CA LEU A 30 -6.45 -3.36 -8.38
C LEU A 30 -7.57 -2.87 -7.46
N ALA A 31 -8.70 -2.48 -8.04
CA ALA A 31 -9.85 -2.01 -7.28
C ALA A 31 -10.54 -3.11 -6.48
N ALA A 32 -10.63 -4.34 -7.01
CA ALA A 32 -11.18 -5.49 -6.30
C ALA A 32 -10.31 -5.86 -5.10
N GLU A 33 -9.00 -6.03 -5.31
CA GLU A 33 -8.04 -6.35 -4.24
C GLU A 33 -8.01 -5.28 -3.16
N SER A 34 -8.06 -4.00 -3.53
CA SER A 34 -8.06 -2.89 -2.56
C SER A 34 -9.28 -2.94 -1.63
N ARG A 35 -10.45 -3.38 -2.14
CA ARG A 35 -11.64 -3.58 -1.30
C ARG A 35 -11.49 -4.81 -0.40
N ASP A 36 -10.82 -5.85 -0.86
CA ASP A 36 -10.57 -7.05 -0.06
C ASP A 36 -9.59 -6.76 1.10
N VAL A 37 -8.59 -5.91 0.89
CA VAL A 37 -7.72 -5.41 1.96
C VAL A 37 -8.50 -4.57 2.98
N LEU A 38 -9.26 -3.56 2.53
CA LEU A 38 -10.03 -2.68 3.42
C LEU A 38 -11.18 -3.39 4.16
N SER A 39 -11.69 -4.49 3.61
CA SER A 39 -12.69 -5.34 4.27
C SER A 39 -12.07 -6.39 5.21
N GLY A 40 -10.74 -6.48 5.28
CA GLY A 40 -10.03 -7.42 6.14
C GLY A 40 -10.03 -8.86 5.63
N LYS A 41 -10.47 -9.12 4.38
CA LYS A 41 -10.34 -10.45 3.76
C LYS A 41 -8.89 -10.80 3.45
N VAL A 42 -8.08 -9.77 3.16
CA VAL A 42 -6.64 -9.88 2.97
C VAL A 42 -5.96 -9.21 4.17
N LEU A 43 -5.08 -9.96 4.85
CA LEU A 43 -4.34 -9.48 6.02
C LEU A 43 -3.14 -8.62 5.58
N LEU A 44 -3.43 -7.41 5.12
CA LEU A 44 -2.45 -6.35 4.87
C LEU A 44 -2.67 -5.18 5.83
N ILE A 45 -1.58 -4.67 6.39
CA ILE A 45 -1.56 -3.38 7.07
C ILE A 45 -1.02 -2.35 6.07
N VAL A 46 -1.79 -1.30 5.82
CA VAL A 46 -1.43 -0.25 4.87
C VAL A 46 -1.30 1.07 5.60
N PHE A 47 -0.15 1.71 5.45
CA PHE A 47 0.07 3.10 5.86
C PHE A 47 0.12 3.99 4.63
N VAL A 48 -0.52 5.15 4.72
CA VAL A 48 -0.51 6.18 3.68
C VAL A 48 0.16 7.43 4.21
N ALA A 49 0.88 8.12 3.32
CA ALA A 49 1.44 9.44 3.56
C ALA A 49 0.64 10.47 2.76
N GLY A 50 0.27 11.59 3.37
CA GLY A 50 -0.46 12.64 2.68
C GLY A 50 -0.60 13.93 3.48
N GLU A 51 -1.16 14.96 2.85
CA GLU A 51 -1.45 16.25 3.47
C GLU A 51 -2.66 16.89 2.76
N ASN A 52 -3.48 17.64 3.51
CA ASN A 52 -4.66 18.33 2.98
C ASN A 52 -5.62 17.44 2.17
N GLY A 53 -5.73 16.17 2.57
CA GLY A 53 -6.59 15.18 1.90
C GLY A 53 -6.01 14.55 0.63
N THR A 54 -4.80 14.95 0.21
CA THR A 54 -4.09 14.35 -0.93
C THR A 54 -3.05 13.34 -0.44
N LEU A 55 -3.10 12.11 -0.96
CA LEU A 55 -2.08 11.10 -0.70
C LEU A 55 -0.87 11.32 -1.61
N ALA A 56 0.31 11.21 -1.01
CA ALA A 56 1.62 11.30 -1.65
C ALA A 56 2.29 9.92 -1.81
N GLY A 57 1.84 8.89 -1.10
CA GLY A 57 2.42 7.55 -1.16
C GLY A 57 1.82 6.58 -0.16
N PHE A 58 2.25 5.32 -0.25
CA PHE A 58 1.83 4.25 0.65
C PHE A 58 2.96 3.25 0.91
N ILE A 59 2.80 2.49 1.98
CA ILE A 59 3.52 1.23 2.22
C ILE A 59 2.52 0.15 2.66
N GLU A 60 2.63 -1.01 2.05
CA GLU A 60 1.82 -2.21 2.22
C GLU A 60 2.65 -3.28 2.92
N LEU A 61 2.14 -3.80 4.05
CA LEU A 61 2.86 -4.72 4.93
C LEU A 61 2.03 -5.97 5.22
N SER A 62 2.69 -7.12 5.26
CA SER A 62 2.12 -8.39 5.71
C SER A 62 3.05 -9.07 6.73
N LEU A 63 2.56 -10.09 7.43
CA LEU A 63 3.40 -11.01 8.20
C LEU A 63 3.59 -12.29 7.39
N ARG A 64 4.83 -12.58 6.99
CA ARG A 64 5.19 -13.82 6.30
C ARG A 64 5.77 -14.85 7.28
N SER A 65 5.55 -16.13 6.99
CA SER A 65 6.18 -17.23 7.74
C SER A 65 7.67 -17.34 7.47
N VAL A 66 8.13 -16.91 6.29
CA VAL A 66 9.53 -16.88 5.87
C VAL A 66 9.76 -15.71 4.92
N ALA A 67 10.95 -15.14 4.97
CA ALA A 67 11.44 -14.17 4.00
C ALA A 67 12.95 -14.35 3.83
N GLU A 68 13.45 -14.00 2.65
CA GLU A 68 14.85 -14.16 2.28
C GLU A 68 15.78 -13.41 3.25
N GLY A 69 16.83 -14.09 3.71
CA GLY A 69 17.81 -13.52 4.64
C GLY A 69 17.33 -13.37 6.09
N CYS A 70 16.09 -13.75 6.41
CA CYS A 70 15.58 -13.69 7.78
C CYS A 70 15.82 -15.00 8.54
N LEU A 71 16.30 -14.88 9.78
CA LEU A 71 16.59 -16.03 10.66
C LEU A 71 15.44 -16.39 11.60
N HIS A 72 14.42 -15.52 11.71
CA HIS A 72 13.31 -15.65 12.65
C HIS A 72 11.96 -15.43 11.95
N SER A 73 10.89 -15.92 12.57
CA SER A 73 9.51 -15.88 12.06
C SER A 73 8.54 -15.50 13.18
N PRO A 74 7.43 -14.78 12.90
CA PRO A 74 7.04 -14.21 11.60
C PRO A 74 7.90 -13.02 11.18
N VAL A 75 7.95 -12.75 9.88
CA VAL A 75 8.69 -11.63 9.30
C VAL A 75 7.71 -10.53 8.87
N PRO A 76 7.83 -9.29 9.38
CA PRO A 76 7.16 -8.15 8.77
C PRO A 76 7.77 -7.90 7.39
N TYR A 77 6.96 -8.03 6.34
CA TYR A 77 7.40 -7.98 4.95
C TYR A 77 6.76 -6.79 4.24
N ILE A 78 7.54 -6.10 3.39
CA ILE A 78 7.06 -5.01 2.54
C ILE A 78 6.55 -5.62 1.24
N GLU A 79 5.23 -5.60 1.06
CA GLU A 79 4.57 -6.09 -0.16
C GLU A 79 4.58 -5.03 -1.27
N GLY A 80 4.49 -3.76 -0.89
CA GLY A 80 4.52 -2.63 -1.83
C GLY A 80 4.96 -1.35 -1.12
N TRP A 81 5.76 -0.54 -1.80
CA TRP A 81 6.14 0.79 -1.33
C TRP A 81 6.24 1.73 -2.52
N TYR A 82 5.41 2.76 -2.52
CA TYR A 82 5.38 3.74 -3.59
C TYR A 82 5.19 5.15 -3.04
N VAL A 83 5.91 6.09 -3.64
CA VAL A 83 5.74 7.53 -3.43
C VAL A 83 5.45 8.13 -4.80
N ASP A 84 4.47 9.00 -4.94
CA ASP A 84 4.20 9.68 -6.21
C ASP A 84 5.44 10.49 -6.66
N PRO A 85 5.85 10.45 -7.95
CA PRO A 85 7.03 11.14 -8.44
C PRO A 85 7.12 12.62 -8.08
N ALA A 86 5.99 13.34 -7.99
CA ALA A 86 5.96 14.75 -7.61
C ALA A 86 6.45 15.02 -6.18
N TYR A 87 6.48 14.00 -5.33
CA TYR A 87 6.89 14.08 -3.92
C TYR A 87 8.27 13.44 -3.65
N ARG A 88 8.90 12.83 -4.67
CA ARG A 88 10.23 12.23 -4.53
C ARG A 88 11.31 13.31 -4.57
N ARG A 89 12.38 13.10 -3.81
CA ARG A 89 13.61 13.89 -3.94
C ARG A 89 14.57 13.07 -4.80
N SER A 90 14.79 13.53 -6.04
CA SER A 90 15.81 13.00 -6.94
C SER A 90 17.18 13.56 -6.62
#